data_AF-N4WD52-F1
#
_entry.id   AF-N4WD52-F1
#
_cell.length_a   1.000
_cell.length_b   1.000
_cell.length_c   1.000
_cell.angle_alpha   90.00
_cell.angle_beta   90.00
_cell.angle_gamma   90.00
#
_symmetry.space_group_name_H-M   'P 1'
#
loop_
_entity.id
_entity.type
_entity.pdbx_description
1 polymer ?
#
loop_
_entity_poly.entity_id
_entity_poly.type
_entity_poly.pdbx_seq_one_letter_code
_entity_poly.pdbx_strand_id
1 'polypeptide(L)'
;MSSLTKEGADKTVEAMEYGAVDFITKPSGSISLDIHTIESVIQSTVAEAAQANISVLSKQESSQNHHSSIMSAKPIQSDTPIVTIGASTGGPRALQQVLTSLPKSFPAPITIVQHMPPGFTKSLADRLNKLSSIHVKEAENGEKLEKGTAYIAPGGRQMEISQNGVELICHVTKKEPINGHEPSVDVLFRSVAQLKKCHPISVILTGMGSDGASGLLDLKKHHPRTIAMSQSEQSCVVYGMPQAAEKTGFIDYVLHLPEIGEALSQKIQTKR
;
A
#
# COMPACT_ATOMS: atom_id res chain seq x y z
N MET A 1 -22.58 -4.84 0.92
CA MET A 1 -22.33 -4.81 -0.54
C MET A 1 -22.49 -3.40 -1.06
N SER A 2 -21.52 -2.91 -1.83
CA SER A 2 -21.49 -1.54 -2.37
C SER A 2 -21.83 -1.49 -3.87
N SER A 3 -22.45 -0.39 -4.31
CA SER A 3 -22.69 -0.10 -5.74
C SER A 3 -21.48 0.59 -6.36
N LEU A 4 -21.17 0.31 -7.63
CA LEU A 4 -20.13 1.00 -8.41
C LEU A 4 -20.55 2.43 -8.82
N THR A 5 -21.11 3.20 -7.89
CA THR A 5 -21.37 4.62 -8.06
C THR A 5 -20.30 5.40 -7.30
N LYS A 6 -19.97 6.61 -7.75
CA LYS A 6 -19.02 7.48 -7.03
C LYS A 6 -19.43 7.67 -5.56
N GLU A 7 -20.69 7.98 -5.33
CA GLU A 7 -21.24 8.11 -3.96
C GLU A 7 -21.14 6.80 -3.16
N GLY A 8 -21.36 5.65 -3.80
CA GLY A 8 -21.22 4.34 -3.16
C GLY A 8 -19.77 4.05 -2.76
N ALA A 9 -18.82 4.35 -3.64
CA ALA A 9 -17.40 4.23 -3.36
C ALA A 9 -16.97 5.16 -2.21
N ASP A 10 -17.40 6.42 -2.22
CA ASP A 10 -17.08 7.39 -1.16
C ASP A 10 -17.61 6.92 0.22
N LYS A 11 -18.87 6.47 0.29
CA LYS A 11 -19.46 5.91 1.52
C LYS A 11 -18.78 4.62 1.97
N THR A 12 -18.27 3.83 1.04
CA THR A 12 -17.57 2.58 1.36
C THR A 12 -16.22 2.86 1.99
N VAL A 13 -15.44 3.76 1.40
CA VAL A 13 -14.15 4.20 1.97
C VAL A 13 -14.38 4.82 3.36
N GLU A 14 -15.41 5.64 3.50
CA GLU A 14 -15.80 6.20 4.80
C GLU A 14 -16.17 5.14 5.83
N ALA A 15 -16.94 4.11 5.44
CA ALA A 15 -17.27 3.00 6.34
C ALA A 15 -16.03 2.23 6.82
N MET A 16 -15.04 2.02 5.95
CA MET A 16 -13.76 1.37 6.31
C MET A 16 -13.01 2.15 7.39
N GLU A 17 -13.08 3.48 7.35
CA GLU A 17 -12.49 4.33 8.39
C GLU A 17 -13.24 4.24 9.71
N TYR A 18 -14.57 4.13 9.66
CA TYR A 18 -15.41 3.92 10.84
C TYR A 18 -15.40 2.48 11.37
N GLY A 19 -14.53 1.62 10.85
CA GLY A 19 -14.28 0.29 11.39
C GLY A 19 -14.91 -0.85 10.62
N ALA A 20 -15.42 -0.63 9.40
CA ALA A 20 -15.71 -1.74 8.51
C ALA A 20 -14.42 -2.51 8.20
N VAL A 21 -14.48 -3.84 8.27
CA VAL A 21 -13.33 -4.73 8.07
C VAL A 21 -12.94 -4.77 6.59
N ASP A 22 -13.94 -4.93 5.74
CA ASP A 22 -13.81 -4.96 4.27
C ASP A 22 -15.19 -4.75 3.61
N PHE A 23 -15.21 -4.74 2.28
CA PHE A 23 -16.43 -4.61 1.49
C PHE A 23 -16.43 -5.51 0.25
N ILE A 24 -17.63 -5.73 -0.28
CA ILE A 24 -17.85 -6.50 -1.51
C ILE A 24 -18.67 -5.64 -2.46
N THR A 25 -18.27 -5.54 -3.72
CA THR A 25 -19.03 -4.84 -4.77
C THR A 25 -20.18 -5.70 -5.26
N LYS A 26 -21.31 -5.12 -5.65
CA LYS A 26 -22.37 -5.90 -6.31
C LYS A 26 -21.89 -6.36 -7.71
N PRO A 27 -22.09 -7.63 -8.09
CA PRO A 27 -21.93 -8.07 -9.48
C PRO A 27 -22.95 -7.33 -10.37
N SER A 28 -22.69 -7.28 -11.68
CA SER A 28 -23.30 -6.38 -12.67
C SER A 28 -24.78 -6.02 -12.45
N GLY A 29 -25.08 -4.70 -12.51
CA GLY A 29 -26.37 -4.10 -12.89
C GLY A 29 -27.66 -4.67 -12.27
N SER A 30 -28.81 -4.32 -12.85
CA SER A 30 -30.15 -4.78 -12.43
C SER A 30 -30.47 -6.23 -12.83
N ILE A 31 -29.60 -6.88 -13.61
CA ILE A 31 -29.71 -8.28 -14.05
C ILE A 31 -28.32 -8.91 -13.86
N SER A 32 -28.07 -9.54 -12.72
CA SER A 32 -26.77 -10.17 -12.41
C SER A 32 -26.63 -11.52 -13.12
N LEU A 33 -26.14 -11.49 -14.36
CA LEU A 33 -25.76 -12.68 -15.14
C LEU A 33 -24.42 -13.29 -14.69
N ASP A 34 -23.71 -12.60 -13.81
CA ASP A 34 -22.35 -12.86 -13.34
C ASP A 34 -22.29 -13.12 -11.83
N ILE A 35 -23.42 -13.46 -11.18
CA ILE A 35 -23.45 -13.73 -9.73
C ILE A 35 -22.51 -14.88 -9.32
N HIS A 36 -22.29 -15.86 -10.21
CA HIS A 36 -21.37 -16.96 -9.96
C HIS A 36 -19.90 -16.51 -9.90
N THR A 37 -19.55 -15.39 -10.52
CA THR A 37 -18.17 -14.90 -10.53
C THR A 37 -17.76 -14.21 -9.24
N ILE A 38 -18.72 -13.90 -8.36
CA ILE A 38 -18.45 -13.26 -7.06
C ILE A 38 -18.43 -14.25 -5.89
N GLU A 39 -18.72 -15.53 -6.13
CA GLU A 39 -18.74 -16.55 -5.07
C GLU A 39 -17.40 -16.62 -4.33
N SER A 40 -16.29 -16.72 -5.07
CA SER A 40 -14.94 -16.78 -4.50
C SER A 40 -14.58 -15.49 -3.75
N VAL A 41 -14.99 -14.34 -4.27
CA VAL A 41 -14.78 -13.03 -3.62
C VAL A 41 -15.54 -12.97 -2.29
N ILE A 42 -16.80 -13.40 -2.26
CA ILE A 42 -17.59 -13.44 -1.02
C ILE A 42 -16.94 -14.39 -0.02
N GLN A 43 -16.58 -15.60 -0.44
CA GLN A 43 -15.94 -16.59 0.43
C GLN A 43 -14.63 -16.06 1.02
N SER A 44 -13.78 -15.44 0.20
CA SER A 44 -12.52 -14.82 0.66
C SER A 44 -12.78 -13.71 1.65
N THR A 45 -13.61 -12.72 1.29
CA THR A 45 -13.89 -11.56 2.17
C THR A 45 -14.53 -11.99 3.51
N VAL A 46 -15.40 -13.00 3.51
CA VAL A 46 -15.99 -13.54 4.75
C VAL A 46 -14.94 -14.27 5.59
N ALA A 47 -14.08 -15.09 4.96
CA ALA A 47 -13.00 -15.77 5.66
C ALA A 47 -12.00 -14.78 6.28
N GLU A 48 -11.67 -13.71 5.55
CA GLU A 48 -10.84 -12.61 6.02
C GLU A 48 -11.48 -11.89 7.20
N ALA A 49 -12.76 -11.54 7.08
CA ALA A 49 -13.50 -10.88 8.15
C ALA A 49 -13.59 -11.74 9.42
N ALA A 50 -13.70 -13.07 9.28
CA ALA A 50 -13.73 -13.99 10.41
C ALA A 50 -12.41 -14.08 11.18
N GLN A 51 -11.28 -13.80 10.52
CA GLN A 51 -9.95 -13.77 11.14
C GLN A 51 -9.50 -12.37 11.55
N ALA A 52 -10.32 -11.35 11.28
CA ALA A 52 -9.94 -9.97 11.51
C ALA A 52 -9.81 -9.64 13.00
N ASN A 53 -8.75 -8.93 13.37
CA ASN A 53 -8.56 -8.42 14.72
C ASN A 53 -9.40 -7.16 14.95
N ILE A 54 -10.65 -7.36 15.39
CA ILE A 54 -11.62 -6.27 15.63
C ILE A 54 -11.17 -5.33 16.75
N SER A 55 -10.31 -5.78 17.68
CA SER A 55 -9.82 -4.92 18.77
C SER A 55 -8.95 -3.76 18.27
N VAL A 56 -8.27 -3.95 17.14
CA VAL A 56 -7.50 -2.90 16.45
C VAL A 56 -8.45 -1.90 15.80
N LEU A 57 -9.63 -2.36 15.35
CA LEU A 57 -10.64 -1.48 14.74
C LEU A 57 -11.33 -0.59 15.78
N SER A 58 -11.55 -1.07 17.01
CA SER A 58 -12.24 -0.34 18.08
C SER A 58 -11.34 0.53 18.97
N LYS A 59 -10.03 0.27 19.04
CA LYS A 59 -9.07 1.12 19.76
C LYS A 59 -8.83 2.42 18.99
N GLN A 60 -9.71 3.40 19.21
CA GLN A 60 -9.61 4.72 18.60
C GLN A 60 -8.82 5.73 19.45
N GLU A 61 -8.47 5.42 20.70
CA GLU A 61 -7.85 6.40 21.60
C GLU A 61 -6.84 5.75 22.54
N SER A 62 -5.54 5.88 22.21
CA SER A 62 -4.44 6.08 23.16
C SER A 62 -3.10 5.78 22.47
N SER A 63 -2.59 6.73 21.69
CA SER A 63 -1.18 6.70 21.29
C SER A 63 -0.39 7.44 22.36
N GLN A 64 0.11 6.71 23.37
CA GLN A 64 1.21 7.19 24.18
C GLN A 64 2.49 7.12 23.34
N ASN A 65 3.22 8.23 23.31
CA ASN A 65 4.51 8.39 22.65
C ASN A 65 5.51 7.32 23.13
N HIS A 66 5.73 6.29 22.32
CA HIS A 66 6.93 5.46 22.43
C HIS A 66 7.95 5.97 21.42
N HIS A 67 8.77 6.93 21.86
CA HIS A 67 10.01 7.25 21.17
C HIS A 67 11.00 6.11 21.37
N SER A 68 11.10 5.21 20.39
CA SER A 68 12.23 4.31 20.28
C SER A 68 13.36 5.03 19.52
N SER A 69 14.48 5.25 20.19
CA SER A 69 15.67 5.86 19.59
C SER A 69 16.33 4.87 18.63
N ILE A 70 16.03 4.95 17.35
CA ILE A 70 16.68 4.11 16.33
C ILE A 70 17.64 4.98 15.51
N MET A 71 18.92 4.67 15.63
CA MET A 71 20.07 5.40 15.09
C MET A 71 19.89 5.87 13.63
N SER A 72 20.29 7.13 13.40
CA SER A 72 20.33 7.77 12.09
C SER A 72 21.26 7.04 11.13
N ALA A 73 20.74 6.67 9.96
CA ALA A 73 21.54 6.08 8.90
C ALA A 73 22.33 7.17 8.15
N LYS A 74 23.59 6.89 7.81
CA LYS A 74 24.48 7.83 7.09
C LYS A 74 23.94 8.12 5.69
N PRO A 75 23.96 9.38 5.20
CA PRO A 75 23.40 9.74 3.90
C PRO A 75 24.15 9.08 2.72
N ILE A 76 23.42 8.36 1.86
CA ILE A 76 23.90 7.79 0.60
C ILE A 76 23.86 8.87 -0.49
N GLN A 77 24.99 9.05 -1.18
CA GLN A 77 25.26 10.23 -2.02
C GLN A 77 25.03 10.03 -3.53
N SER A 78 24.16 9.11 -3.99
CA SER A 78 23.83 9.05 -5.44
C SER A 78 22.46 8.49 -5.84
N ASP A 79 21.75 7.80 -4.97
CA ASP A 79 20.61 6.98 -5.39
C ASP A 79 19.28 7.72 -5.18
N THR A 80 18.37 7.61 -6.15
CA THR A 80 17.03 8.22 -6.08
C THR A 80 16.18 7.45 -5.06
N PRO A 81 15.73 8.06 -3.96
CA PRO A 81 14.86 7.40 -3.00
C PRO A 81 13.46 7.18 -3.61
N ILE A 82 12.86 6.03 -3.30
CA ILE A 82 11.47 5.70 -3.66
C ILE A 82 10.85 4.86 -2.54
N VAL A 83 9.62 5.15 -2.16
CA VAL A 83 8.85 4.33 -1.21
C VAL A 83 7.82 3.50 -1.98
N THR A 84 7.71 2.21 -1.66
CA THR A 84 6.73 1.30 -2.25
C THR A 84 5.93 0.63 -1.14
N ILE A 85 4.60 0.78 -1.15
CA ILE A 85 3.71 0.26 -0.10
C ILE A 85 2.73 -0.74 -0.70
N GLY A 86 2.59 -1.91 -0.08
CA GLY A 86 1.55 -2.89 -0.40
C GLY A 86 0.57 -3.06 0.77
N ALA A 87 -0.73 -3.08 0.48
CA ALA A 87 -1.79 -3.28 1.47
C ALA A 87 -3.02 -3.96 0.87
N SER A 88 -3.83 -4.61 1.72
CA SER A 88 -5.11 -5.22 1.32
C SER A 88 -6.18 -4.93 2.40
N THR A 89 -6.76 -5.96 3.02
CA THR A 89 -7.76 -5.89 4.09
C THR A 89 -7.27 -5.08 5.30
N GLY A 90 -8.04 -4.05 5.70
CA GLY A 90 -7.63 -3.05 6.70
C GLY A 90 -6.64 -1.99 6.18
N GLY A 91 -6.23 -2.11 4.92
CA GLY A 91 -5.24 -1.25 4.26
C GLY A 91 -5.66 0.22 4.13
N PRO A 92 -6.90 0.59 3.79
CA PRO A 92 -7.32 2.01 3.72
C PRO A 92 -7.04 2.77 5.03
N ARG A 93 -7.38 2.17 6.18
CA ARG A 93 -7.11 2.75 7.50
C ARG A 93 -5.62 2.79 7.81
N ALA A 94 -4.88 1.73 7.48
CA ALA A 94 -3.44 1.68 7.65
C ALA A 94 -2.72 2.78 6.84
N LEU A 95 -3.10 2.93 5.57
CA LEU A 95 -2.59 3.96 4.68
C LEU A 95 -2.91 5.37 5.19
N GLN A 96 -4.12 5.62 5.67
CA GLN A 96 -4.46 6.90 6.30
C GLN A 96 -3.51 7.22 7.45
N GLN A 97 -3.31 6.29 8.37
CA GLN A 97 -2.43 6.53 9.53
C GLN A 97 -0.98 6.79 9.11
N VAL A 98 -0.46 6.02 8.15
CA VAL A 98 0.90 6.22 7.64
C VAL A 98 1.02 7.57 6.92
N LEU A 99 0.19 7.85 5.92
CA LEU A 99 0.35 9.02 5.04
C LEU A 99 0.06 10.36 5.75
N THR A 100 -0.90 10.37 6.68
CA THR A 100 -1.23 11.60 7.44
C THR A 100 -0.13 12.01 8.42
N SER A 101 0.72 11.08 8.83
CA SER A 101 1.88 11.37 9.68
C SER A 101 3.09 11.92 8.92
N LEU A 102 3.09 11.87 7.58
CA LEU A 102 4.23 12.31 6.76
C LEU A 102 4.26 13.84 6.60
N PRO A 103 5.45 14.46 6.68
CA PRO A 103 5.58 15.90 6.50
C PRO A 103 5.34 16.29 5.04
N LYS A 104 4.81 17.50 4.80
CA LYS A 104 4.62 18.05 3.44
C LYS A 104 5.90 18.03 2.59
N SER A 105 7.06 18.18 3.22
CA SER A 105 8.38 18.15 2.58
C SER A 105 8.96 16.73 2.44
N PHE A 106 8.12 15.68 2.48
CA PHE A 106 8.59 14.31 2.37
C PHE A 106 9.42 14.13 1.08
N PRO A 107 10.66 13.63 1.16
CA PRO A 107 11.65 13.94 0.14
C PRO A 107 11.74 12.90 -1.00
N ALA A 108 10.74 12.02 -1.12
CA ALA A 108 10.66 11.00 -2.16
C ALA A 108 9.21 10.80 -2.66
N PRO A 109 9.02 10.22 -3.85
CA PRO A 109 7.73 9.70 -4.27
C PRO A 109 7.36 8.43 -3.51
N ILE A 110 6.05 8.22 -3.32
CA ILE A 110 5.47 7.03 -2.68
C ILE A 110 4.56 6.34 -3.68
N THR A 111 4.74 5.05 -3.90
CA THR A 111 3.93 4.24 -4.82
C THR A 111 3.21 3.18 -4.02
N ILE A 112 1.90 3.04 -4.22
CA ILE A 112 1.03 2.29 -3.33
C ILE A 112 0.16 1.35 -4.16
N VAL A 113 0.22 0.06 -3.85
CA VAL A 113 -0.79 -0.91 -4.27
C VAL A 113 -1.67 -1.21 -3.07
N GLN A 114 -2.93 -0.83 -3.20
CA GLN A 114 -4.01 -1.25 -2.32
C GLN A 114 -4.91 -2.18 -3.13
N HIS A 115 -5.08 -3.42 -2.69
CA HIS A 115 -6.05 -4.32 -3.31
C HIS A 115 -7.47 -3.77 -3.12
N MET A 116 -8.00 -3.15 -4.17
CA MET A 116 -9.34 -2.57 -4.21
C MET A 116 -9.90 -2.70 -5.62
N PRO A 117 -11.21 -2.95 -5.76
CA PRO A 117 -11.88 -2.99 -7.06
C PRO A 117 -11.77 -1.66 -7.85
N PRO A 118 -11.92 -1.70 -9.19
CA PRO A 118 -12.00 -0.51 -10.02
C PRO A 118 -13.02 0.50 -9.50
N GLY A 119 -12.66 1.79 -9.50
CA GLY A 119 -13.54 2.89 -9.10
C GLY A 119 -13.49 3.26 -7.62
N PHE A 120 -12.90 2.43 -6.75
CA PHE A 120 -12.75 2.74 -5.32
C PHE A 120 -11.38 3.35 -4.98
N THR A 121 -10.35 3.02 -5.75
CA THR A 121 -8.98 3.53 -5.60
C THR A 121 -8.92 5.05 -5.77
N LYS A 122 -9.71 5.62 -6.70
CA LYS A 122 -9.86 7.07 -6.86
C LYS A 122 -10.47 7.74 -5.64
N SER A 123 -11.57 7.19 -5.09
CA SER A 123 -12.20 7.74 -3.87
C SER A 123 -11.25 7.68 -2.68
N LEU A 124 -10.50 6.58 -2.53
CA LEU A 124 -9.47 6.46 -1.50
C LEU A 124 -8.39 7.53 -1.66
N ALA A 125 -7.85 7.71 -2.87
CA ALA A 125 -6.83 8.72 -3.13
C ALA A 125 -7.32 10.14 -2.84
N ASP A 126 -8.53 10.50 -3.31
CA ASP A 126 -9.12 11.82 -3.10
C ASP A 126 -9.36 12.12 -1.62
N ARG A 127 -9.74 11.10 -0.84
CA ARG A 127 -9.93 11.23 0.60
C ARG A 127 -8.61 11.39 1.33
N LEU A 128 -7.63 10.53 1.06
CA LEU A 128 -6.29 10.61 1.66
C LEU A 128 -5.60 11.94 1.33
N ASN A 129 -5.82 12.49 0.14
CA ASN A 129 -5.30 13.81 -0.26
C ASN A 129 -5.86 14.96 0.58
N LYS A 130 -7.10 14.86 1.07
CA LYS A 130 -7.71 15.87 1.95
C LYS A 130 -7.16 15.80 3.37
N LEU A 131 -6.74 14.62 3.81
CA LEU A 131 -6.28 14.36 5.18
C LEU A 131 -4.76 14.53 5.33
N SER A 132 -3.99 14.28 4.27
CA SER A 132 -2.53 14.22 4.31
C SER A 132 -1.87 15.57 4.00
N SER A 133 -0.69 15.80 4.56
CA SER A 133 0.13 16.98 4.23
C SER A 133 0.84 16.87 2.89
N ILE A 134 1.15 15.64 2.46
CA ILE A 134 1.66 15.31 1.13
C ILE A 134 0.51 15.26 0.12
N HIS A 135 0.84 15.38 -1.17
CA HIS A 135 -0.16 15.16 -2.20
C HIS A 135 -0.46 13.67 -2.32
N VAL A 136 -1.72 13.29 -2.50
CA VAL A 136 -2.13 11.90 -2.78
C VAL A 136 -3.01 11.89 -4.01
N LYS A 137 -2.76 10.98 -4.93
CA LYS A 137 -3.57 10.81 -6.14
C LYS A 137 -3.61 9.37 -6.62
N GLU A 138 -4.62 9.03 -7.39
CA GLU A 138 -4.62 7.81 -8.20
C GLU A 138 -3.61 7.99 -9.34
N ALA A 139 -2.83 6.94 -9.62
CA ALA A 139 -1.77 6.98 -10.61
C ALA A 139 -2.31 7.01 -12.04
N GLU A 140 -1.67 7.81 -12.89
CA GLU A 140 -1.95 7.96 -14.32
C GLU A 140 -0.81 7.37 -15.15
N ASN A 141 -1.14 6.82 -16.31
CA ASN A 141 -0.14 6.19 -17.17
C ASN A 141 0.79 7.25 -17.79
N GLY A 142 2.10 7.02 -17.69
CA GLY A 142 3.14 7.86 -18.27
C GLY A 142 3.51 9.08 -17.42
N GLU A 143 2.95 9.23 -16.22
CA GLU A 143 3.24 10.38 -15.38
C GLU A 143 4.58 10.24 -14.64
N LYS A 144 5.24 11.37 -14.41
CA LYS A 144 6.46 11.45 -13.62
C LYS A 144 6.14 11.41 -12.14
N LEU A 145 6.91 10.62 -11.40
CA LEU A 145 6.81 10.57 -9.95
C LEU A 145 7.54 11.75 -9.30
N GLU A 146 6.81 12.51 -8.49
CA GLU A 146 7.29 13.70 -7.80
C GLU A 146 7.46 13.45 -6.29
N LYS A 147 8.41 14.15 -5.69
CA LYS A 147 8.63 14.09 -4.23
C LYS A 147 7.42 14.63 -3.49
N GLY A 148 7.14 14.07 -2.30
CA GLY A 148 6.01 14.50 -1.49
C GLY A 148 4.65 14.18 -2.13
N THR A 149 4.63 13.21 -3.05
CA THR A 149 3.41 12.73 -3.69
C THR A 149 3.29 11.21 -3.53
N ALA A 150 2.10 10.76 -3.13
CA ALA A 150 1.71 9.36 -3.07
C ALA A 150 0.79 9.00 -4.22
N TYR A 151 1.13 7.92 -4.93
CA TYR A 151 0.46 7.42 -6.12
C TYR A 151 -0.18 6.08 -5.82
N ILE A 152 -1.52 6.02 -5.84
CA ILE A 152 -2.29 4.80 -5.62
C ILE A 152 -2.58 4.13 -6.95
N ALA A 153 -2.21 2.85 -7.08
CA ALA A 153 -2.51 2.06 -8.26
C ALA A 153 -4.03 2.00 -8.51
N PRO A 154 -4.51 2.28 -9.73
CA PRO A 154 -5.93 2.17 -10.04
C PRO A 154 -6.39 0.70 -10.04
N GLY A 155 -7.56 0.45 -9.45
CA GLY A 155 -8.16 -0.89 -9.42
C GLY A 155 -8.38 -1.46 -10.83
N GLY A 156 -8.10 -2.76 -11.02
CA GLY A 156 -8.21 -3.45 -12.31
C GLY A 156 -7.18 -2.99 -13.35
N ARG A 157 -6.04 -2.47 -12.91
CA ARG A 157 -4.83 -2.26 -13.72
C ARG A 157 -3.59 -2.57 -12.90
N GLN A 158 -2.50 -2.95 -13.56
CA GLN A 158 -1.18 -3.07 -12.95
C GLN A 158 -0.48 -1.70 -12.93
N MET A 159 0.30 -1.46 -11.88
CA MET A 159 1.17 -0.29 -11.74
C MET A 159 2.64 -0.73 -11.70
N GLU A 160 3.44 -0.21 -12.62
CA GLU A 160 4.86 -0.51 -12.74
C GLU A 160 5.65 0.80 -12.82
N ILE A 161 6.83 0.83 -12.21
CA ILE A 161 7.72 1.98 -12.26
C ILE A 161 8.87 1.68 -13.22
N SER A 162 9.17 2.64 -14.07
CA SER A 162 10.35 2.63 -14.93
C SER A 162 11.20 3.86 -14.67
N GLN A 163 12.39 3.89 -15.28
CA GLN A 163 13.31 5.00 -15.18
C GLN A 163 13.67 5.53 -16.55
N ASN A 164 13.55 6.84 -16.73
CA ASN A 164 14.09 7.57 -17.88
C ASN A 164 15.17 8.56 -17.40
N GLY A 165 16.44 8.19 -17.55
CA GLY A 165 17.55 8.95 -16.97
C GLY A 165 17.49 8.97 -15.44
N VAL A 166 17.20 10.12 -14.84
CA VAL A 166 17.00 10.27 -13.39
C VAL A 166 15.53 10.29 -12.98
N GLU A 167 14.62 10.39 -13.96
CA GLU A 167 13.19 10.51 -13.71
C GLU A 167 12.56 9.13 -13.56
N LEU A 168 11.66 9.01 -12.58
CA LEU A 168 10.86 7.82 -12.37
C LEU A 168 9.51 8.04 -13.02
N ILE A 169 9.10 7.10 -13.88
CA ILE A 169 7.86 7.19 -14.66
C ILE A 169 6.94 6.05 -14.25
N CYS A 170 5.70 6.39 -13.91
CA CYS A 170 4.64 5.45 -13.60
C CYS A 170 3.99 4.93 -14.87
N HIS A 171 3.86 3.61 -14.99
CA HIS A 171 3.11 2.95 -16.04
C HIS A 171 1.90 2.26 -15.43
N VAL A 172 0.73 2.59 -15.97
CA VAL A 172 -0.54 2.01 -15.55
C VAL A 172 -1.09 1.25 -16.75
N THR A 173 -1.07 -0.07 -16.67
CA THR A 173 -1.39 -0.95 -17.80
C THR A 173 -2.48 -1.94 -17.44
N LYS A 174 -3.34 -2.27 -18.40
CA LYS A 174 -4.30 -3.37 -18.25
C LYS A 174 -3.57 -4.65 -18.65
N LYS A 175 -3.39 -5.58 -17.71
CA LYS A 175 -2.69 -6.85 -17.89
C LYS A 175 -3.44 -7.94 -17.13
N GLU A 176 -3.24 -9.19 -17.51
CA GLU A 176 -3.84 -10.31 -16.78
C GLU A 176 -3.47 -10.26 -15.28
N PRO A 177 -4.41 -10.63 -14.38
CA PRO A 177 -4.12 -10.68 -12.95
C PRO A 177 -2.93 -11.59 -12.64
N ILE A 178 -2.03 -11.11 -11.78
CA ILE A 178 -0.89 -11.90 -11.29
C ILE A 178 -1.27 -12.44 -9.91
N ASN A 179 -1.24 -13.77 -9.75
CA ASN A 179 -1.71 -14.44 -8.53
C ASN A 179 -3.15 -14.05 -8.12
N GLY A 180 -4.00 -13.70 -9.10
CA GLY A 180 -5.38 -13.25 -8.85
C GLY A 180 -5.52 -11.77 -8.49
N HIS A 181 -4.45 -10.99 -8.50
CA HIS A 181 -4.47 -9.57 -8.14
C HIS A 181 -4.18 -8.63 -9.32
N GLU A 182 -5.02 -7.60 -9.45
CA GLU A 182 -4.88 -6.50 -10.40
C GLU A 182 -5.50 -5.23 -9.76
N PRO A 183 -4.71 -4.36 -9.09
CA PRO A 183 -3.25 -4.30 -9.03
C PRO A 183 -2.59 -5.34 -8.11
N SER A 184 -1.35 -5.72 -8.42
CA SER A 184 -0.50 -6.60 -7.59
C SER A 184 0.72 -5.88 -7.00
N VAL A 185 1.00 -6.15 -5.73
CA VAL A 185 2.17 -5.62 -4.99
C VAL A 185 3.46 -6.21 -5.54
N ASP A 186 3.49 -7.51 -5.85
CA ASP A 186 4.64 -8.17 -6.46
C ASP A 186 5.04 -7.49 -7.78
N VAL A 187 4.07 -7.12 -8.61
CA VAL A 187 4.32 -6.44 -9.90
C VAL A 187 4.99 -5.08 -9.67
N LEU A 188 4.46 -4.28 -8.75
CA LEU A 188 5.07 -3.00 -8.37
C LEU A 188 6.51 -3.22 -7.89
N PHE A 189 6.72 -4.10 -6.92
CA PHE A 189 8.04 -4.31 -6.31
C PHE A 189 9.06 -4.84 -7.32
N ARG A 190 8.66 -5.77 -8.21
CA ARG A 190 9.52 -6.27 -9.29
C ARG A 190 9.92 -5.17 -10.27
N SER A 191 9.00 -4.28 -10.64
CA SER A 191 9.33 -3.16 -11.54
C SER A 191 10.36 -2.22 -10.90
N VAL A 192 10.22 -1.95 -9.60
CA VAL A 192 11.15 -1.11 -8.83
C VAL A 192 12.52 -1.78 -8.71
N ALA A 193 12.56 -3.12 -8.62
CA ALA A 193 13.79 -3.90 -8.62
C ALA A 193 14.59 -3.80 -9.94
N GLN A 194 13.96 -3.38 -11.04
CA GLN A 194 14.62 -3.18 -12.34
C GLN A 194 15.21 -1.77 -12.50
N LEU A 195 14.94 -0.85 -11.57
CA LEU A 195 15.44 0.52 -11.64
C LEU A 195 16.96 0.56 -11.37
N LYS A 196 17.64 1.55 -11.94
CA LYS A 196 19.08 1.75 -11.73
C LYS A 196 19.28 2.92 -10.76
N LYS A 197 20.28 2.83 -9.89
CA LYS A 197 20.65 3.92 -8.96
C LYS A 197 19.45 4.43 -8.15
N CYS A 198 18.61 3.54 -7.66
CA CYS A 198 17.54 3.87 -6.73
C CYS A 198 17.83 3.29 -5.33
N HIS A 199 17.21 3.88 -4.32
CA HIS A 199 17.24 3.42 -2.94
C HIS A 199 15.80 3.15 -2.48
N PRO A 200 15.29 1.93 -2.70
CA PRO A 200 13.93 1.59 -2.32
C PRO A 200 13.77 1.48 -0.80
N ILE A 201 12.63 1.96 -0.32
CA ILE A 201 12.08 1.58 0.98
C ILE A 201 10.76 0.88 0.70
N SER A 202 10.65 -0.38 1.10
CA SER A 202 9.45 -1.20 0.90
C SER A 202 8.69 -1.38 2.21
N VAL A 203 7.37 -1.24 2.17
CA VAL A 203 6.49 -1.41 3.32
C VAL A 203 5.37 -2.37 2.94
N ILE A 204 5.15 -3.41 3.75
CA ILE A 204 4.01 -4.32 3.59
C ILE A 204 3.11 -4.18 4.82
N LEU A 205 1.89 -3.74 4.57
CA LEU A 205 0.86 -3.50 5.58
C LEU A 205 -0.13 -4.67 5.66
N THR A 206 -1.06 -4.56 6.60
CA THR A 206 -2.19 -5.46 6.82
C THR A 206 -2.86 -5.90 5.51
N GLY A 207 -3.23 -7.17 5.47
CA GLY A 207 -3.86 -7.78 4.31
C GLY A 207 -3.79 -9.30 4.35
N MET A 208 -4.70 -9.95 3.65
CA MET A 208 -4.67 -11.40 3.44
C MET A 208 -3.72 -11.81 2.32
N GLY A 209 -3.25 -13.06 2.36
CA GLY A 209 -2.46 -13.65 1.29
C GLY A 209 -0.97 -13.36 1.42
N SER A 210 -0.25 -13.41 0.30
CA SER A 210 1.21 -13.32 0.27
C SER A 210 1.73 -12.37 -0.81
N ASP A 211 0.87 -11.57 -1.44
CA ASP A 211 1.31 -10.64 -2.47
C ASP A 211 2.28 -9.60 -1.88
N GLY A 212 3.34 -9.29 -2.62
CA GLY A 212 4.46 -8.46 -2.19
C GLY A 212 5.63 -9.25 -1.61
N ALA A 213 5.43 -10.47 -1.11
CA ALA A 213 6.51 -11.27 -0.54
C ALA A 213 7.54 -11.70 -1.60
N SER A 214 7.08 -12.13 -2.78
CA SER A 214 8.00 -12.53 -3.86
C SER A 214 8.67 -11.31 -4.50
N GLY A 215 7.92 -10.23 -4.68
CA GLY A 215 8.46 -8.96 -5.17
C GLY A 215 9.51 -8.38 -4.22
N LEU A 216 9.36 -8.55 -2.90
CA LEU A 216 10.37 -8.15 -1.92
C LEU A 216 11.68 -8.91 -2.09
N LEU A 217 11.62 -10.22 -2.36
CA LEU A 217 12.80 -11.03 -2.67
C LEU A 217 13.54 -10.48 -3.88
N ASP A 218 12.80 -10.20 -4.97
CA ASP A 218 13.36 -9.63 -6.19
C ASP A 218 13.98 -8.25 -5.93
N LEU A 219 13.30 -7.41 -5.14
CA LEU A 219 13.78 -6.08 -4.76
C LEU A 219 15.08 -6.13 -3.95
N LYS A 220 15.16 -6.99 -2.93
CA LYS A 220 16.37 -7.17 -2.11
C LYS A 220 17.52 -7.80 -2.89
N LYS A 221 17.23 -8.68 -3.83
CA LYS A 221 18.26 -9.28 -4.71
C LYS A 221 18.95 -8.23 -5.58
N HIS A 222 18.20 -7.28 -6.14
CA HIS A 222 18.76 -6.23 -7.01
C HIS A 222 19.24 -5.00 -6.23
N HIS A 223 18.62 -4.71 -5.09
CA HIS A 223 18.97 -3.61 -4.20
C HIS A 223 19.16 -4.14 -2.77
N PRO A 224 20.34 -4.73 -2.45
CA PRO A 224 20.61 -5.33 -1.13
C PRO A 224 20.50 -4.35 0.05
N ARG A 225 20.60 -3.05 -0.22
CA ARG A 225 20.45 -1.98 0.77
C ARG A 225 19.01 -1.47 0.91
N THR A 226 18.05 -2.07 0.23
CA THR A 226 16.62 -1.74 0.42
C THR A 226 16.28 -1.86 1.89
N ILE A 227 15.56 -0.88 2.44
CA ILE A 227 14.97 -0.98 3.77
C ILE A 227 13.57 -1.58 3.60
N ALA A 228 13.30 -2.69 4.29
CA ALA A 228 12.04 -3.41 4.22
C ALA A 228 11.36 -3.42 5.58
N MET A 229 10.12 -2.95 5.61
CA MET A 229 9.30 -2.85 6.81
C MET A 229 8.03 -3.68 6.67
N SER A 230 7.61 -4.36 7.73
CA SER A 230 6.29 -4.99 7.82
C SER A 230 5.49 -4.38 8.99
N GLN A 231 4.17 -4.35 8.83
CA GLN A 231 3.27 -4.03 9.94
C GLN A 231 3.19 -5.21 10.91
N SER A 232 3.34 -4.93 12.20
CA SER A 232 3.30 -5.95 13.26
C SER A 232 1.94 -6.61 13.38
N GLU A 233 1.94 -7.90 13.75
CA GLU A 233 0.74 -8.72 13.95
C GLU A 233 -0.29 -8.03 14.87
N GLN A 234 0.15 -7.46 15.97
CA GLN A 234 -0.73 -6.85 16.97
C GLN A 234 -1.44 -5.60 16.45
N SER A 235 -0.91 -4.96 15.41
CA SER A 235 -1.51 -3.77 14.80
C SER A 235 -2.22 -4.07 13.47
N CYS A 236 -2.13 -5.30 12.94
CA CYS A 236 -2.82 -5.70 11.72
C CYS A 236 -4.29 -5.99 11.98
N VAL A 237 -5.13 -5.67 10.99
CA VAL A 237 -6.49 -6.20 10.93
C VAL A 237 -6.43 -7.66 10.47
N VAL A 238 -5.67 -7.92 9.41
CA VAL A 238 -5.38 -9.27 8.91
C VAL A 238 -3.86 -9.41 8.74
N TYR A 239 -3.27 -10.38 9.45
CA TYR A 239 -1.83 -10.62 9.47
C TYR A 239 -1.41 -11.71 8.46
N GLY A 240 -1.79 -11.53 7.19
CA GLY A 240 -1.42 -12.43 6.09
C GLY A 240 -0.18 -11.95 5.33
N MET A 241 -0.32 -10.83 4.60
CA MET A 241 0.76 -10.27 3.78
C MET A 241 2.01 -9.93 4.60
N PRO A 242 1.91 -9.26 5.78
CA PRO A 242 3.09 -9.01 6.61
C PRO A 242 3.76 -10.31 7.08
N GLN A 243 2.98 -11.30 7.50
CA GLN A 243 3.50 -12.61 7.91
C GLN A 243 4.24 -13.32 6.76
N ALA A 244 3.66 -13.30 5.55
CA ALA A 244 4.30 -13.89 4.37
C ALA A 244 5.60 -13.17 4.00
N ALA A 245 5.63 -11.85 4.11
CA ALA A 245 6.82 -11.05 3.88
C ALA A 245 7.91 -11.33 4.93
N GLU A 246 7.56 -11.45 6.21
CA GLU A 246 8.50 -11.78 7.29
C GLU A 246 9.12 -13.18 7.12
N LYS A 247 8.31 -14.15 6.68
CA LYS A 247 8.79 -15.52 6.37
C LYS A 247 9.85 -15.57 5.26
N THR A 248 10.01 -14.51 4.47
CA THR A 248 11.10 -14.43 3.48
C THR A 248 12.47 -14.26 4.14
N GLY A 249 12.54 -13.79 5.39
CA GLY A 249 13.78 -13.46 6.09
C GLY A 249 14.43 -12.14 5.65
N PHE A 250 13.75 -11.33 4.83
CA PHE A 250 14.29 -10.07 4.28
C PHE A 250 13.63 -8.80 4.84
N ILE A 251 12.72 -8.90 5.80
CA ILE A 251 12.20 -7.74 6.54
C ILE A 251 13.27 -7.27 7.53
N ASP A 252 13.61 -5.98 7.48
CA ASP A 252 14.57 -5.37 8.41
C ASP A 252 13.88 -4.88 9.70
N TYR A 253 12.62 -4.43 9.58
CA TYR A 253 11.87 -3.85 10.69
C TYR A 253 10.42 -4.34 10.71
N VAL A 254 10.01 -4.94 11.83
CA VAL A 254 8.60 -5.20 12.14
C VAL A 254 8.13 -4.09 13.07
N LEU A 255 7.18 -3.26 12.62
CA LEU A 255 6.78 -2.02 13.30
C LEU A 255 5.30 -2.00 13.59
N HIS A 256 4.88 -1.43 14.72
CA HIS A 256 3.47 -1.12 14.91
C HIS A 256 3.05 0.00 13.94
N LEU A 257 1.80 -0.06 13.48
CA LEU A 257 1.27 0.88 12.49
C LEU A 257 1.57 2.38 12.77
N PRO A 258 1.48 2.91 14.02
CA PRO A 258 1.79 4.31 14.29
C PRO A 258 3.25 4.70 14.03
N GLU A 259 4.17 3.74 14.11
CA GLU A 259 5.61 3.97 14.02
C GLU A 259 6.10 4.01 12.56
N ILE A 260 5.34 3.44 11.63
CA ILE A 260 5.76 3.26 10.23
C ILE A 260 6.02 4.61 9.55
N GLY A 261 5.15 5.61 9.72
CA GLY A 261 5.31 6.91 9.07
C GLY A 261 6.50 7.72 9.61
N GLU A 262 6.74 7.63 10.92
CA GLU A 262 7.94 8.20 11.54
C GLU A 262 9.20 7.49 11.02
N ALA A 263 9.19 6.15 10.99
CA ALA A 263 10.30 5.36 10.48
C ALA A 263 10.61 5.68 9.02
N LEU A 264 9.60 5.85 8.15
CA LEU A 264 9.78 6.31 6.77
C LEU A 264 10.50 7.66 6.71
N SER A 265 10.05 8.64 7.50
CA SER A 265 10.64 9.98 7.53
C SER A 265 12.08 9.99 8.04
N GLN A 266 12.41 9.14 8.99
CA GLN A 266 13.77 9.03 9.55
C GLN A 266 14.74 8.25 8.65
N LYS A 267 14.25 7.19 8.00
CA LYS A 267 15.09 6.26 7.22
C LYS A 267 15.28 6.69 5.78
N ILE A 268 14.44 7.60 5.28
CA ILE A 268 14.60 8.12 3.94
C ILE A 268 15.82 9.05 3.86
N GLN A 269 16.87 8.54 3.23
CA GLN A 269 18.09 9.31 3.02
C GLN A 269 17.97 10.10 1.73
N THR A 270 18.27 11.39 1.81
CA THR A 270 18.38 12.25 0.63
C THR A 270 19.75 12.89 0.56
N LYS A 271 20.17 13.23 -0.67
CA LYS A 271 21.30 14.14 -0.84
C LYS A 271 20.97 15.45 -0.13
N ARG A 272 21.77 15.79 0.89
CA ARG A 272 21.91 17.17 1.36
C ARG A 272 22.68 17.98 0.33
#